data_AF-A0A7L0UNU6-F1
#
_entry.id   AF-A0A7L0UNU6-F1
#
_cell.length_a   1.000
_cell.length_b   1.000
_cell.length_c   1.000
_cell.angle_alpha   90.00
_cell.angle_beta   90.00
_cell.angle_gamma   90.00
#
_symmetry.space_group_name_H-M   'P 1'
#
loop_
_entity.id
_entity.type
_entity.pdbx_description
1 polymer ?
#
loop_
_entity_poly.entity_id
_entity_poly.type
_entity_poly.pdbx_seq_one_letter_code
_entity_poly.pdbx_strand_id
1 'polypeptide(L)'
;MPLHSARAAALLAWVNGTRVCSDPLDDLSQLQDCHVFIRIINKLHRSEEGESVLEQPLPERISFIRGFLQKHCKHKSAAESLVSAQRLLEGEELALAKVAVLLLYHTSMSCRSPGDWNEFDYKTQVELASILKFVLDNEESLNENLEMFLQRKAPLSSSSTSGSSSEEHSPLLSLPHKREVRFLELQKIASSSSSSSSSTNNVLPGPPSSPMGDVMQTPQFQLRRLKKQLALERENRDELELELAEHRKLITEK
;
A
#
# COMPACT_ATOMS: atom_id res chain seq x y z
N MET A 1 21.80 1.31 -9.39
CA MET A 1 21.37 0.03 -9.99
C MET A 1 20.05 0.28 -10.70
N PRO A 2 19.79 -0.33 -11.86
CA PRO A 2 18.54 -0.10 -12.59
C PRO A 2 17.33 -0.64 -11.83
N LEU A 3 16.16 -0.05 -12.10
CA LEU A 3 14.88 -0.49 -11.54
C LEU A 3 14.54 -1.91 -12.01
N HIS A 4 13.98 -2.74 -11.12
CA HIS A 4 13.59 -4.10 -11.49
C HIS A 4 12.42 -4.08 -12.48
N SER A 5 12.63 -4.63 -13.68
CA SER A 5 11.68 -4.54 -14.81
C SER A 5 10.28 -5.05 -14.48
N ALA A 6 10.13 -6.15 -13.72
CA ALA A 6 8.81 -6.66 -13.35
C ALA A 6 8.03 -5.70 -12.43
N ARG A 7 8.73 -4.96 -11.56
CA ARG A 7 8.11 -3.98 -10.67
C ARG A 7 7.76 -2.71 -11.43
N ALA A 8 8.65 -2.29 -12.33
CA ALA A 8 8.38 -1.17 -13.23
C ALA A 8 7.11 -1.43 -14.07
N ALA A 9 7.05 -2.61 -14.71
CA ALA A 9 5.90 -3.01 -15.51
C ALA A 9 4.61 -3.12 -14.68
N ALA A 10 4.68 -3.68 -13.47
CA ALA A 10 3.51 -3.77 -12.59
C ALA A 10 3.02 -2.38 -12.13
N LEU A 11 3.93 -1.47 -11.77
CA LEU A 11 3.60 -0.10 -11.40
C LEU A 11 2.99 0.66 -12.58
N LEU A 12 3.54 0.51 -13.78
CA LEU A 12 3.02 1.13 -15.00
C LEU A 12 1.63 0.59 -15.34
N ALA A 13 1.43 -0.73 -15.25
CA ALA A 13 0.12 -1.35 -15.43
C ALA A 13 -0.90 -0.80 -14.43
N TRP A 14 -0.51 -0.64 -13.15
CA TRP A 14 -1.36 0.00 -12.16
C TRP A 14 -1.69 1.45 -12.51
N VAL A 15 -0.69 2.27 -12.90
CA VAL A 15 -0.91 3.66 -13.32
C VAL A 15 -1.92 3.73 -14.45
N ASN A 16 -1.76 2.92 -15.50
CA ASN A 16 -2.71 2.84 -16.61
C ASN A 16 -4.11 2.40 -16.14
N GLY A 17 -4.17 1.46 -15.20
CA GLY A 17 -5.42 1.02 -14.56
C GLY A 17 -6.15 2.09 -13.74
N THR A 18 -5.47 3.18 -13.36
CA THR A 18 -6.14 4.32 -12.69
C THR A 18 -7.05 5.12 -13.63
N ARG A 19 -6.89 4.97 -14.96
CA ARG A 19 -7.68 5.65 -16.00
C ARG A 19 -7.71 7.19 -15.87
N VAL A 20 -6.62 7.79 -15.38
CA VAL A 20 -6.46 9.26 -15.30
C VAL A 20 -5.91 9.87 -16.60
N CYS A 21 -5.31 9.04 -17.43
CA CYS A 21 -4.83 9.38 -18.77
C CYS A 21 -5.71 8.70 -19.82
N SER A 22 -5.92 9.39 -20.93
CA SER A 22 -6.65 8.85 -22.10
C SER A 22 -5.81 7.82 -22.86
N ASP A 23 -4.51 8.08 -22.97
CA ASP A 23 -3.56 7.21 -23.65
C ASP A 23 -2.77 6.36 -22.64
N PRO A 24 -2.62 5.05 -22.88
CA PRO A 24 -1.77 4.20 -22.04
C PRO A 24 -0.30 4.65 -22.12
N LEU A 25 0.37 4.59 -20.98
CA LEU A 25 1.81 4.83 -20.88
C LEU A 25 2.57 3.53 -21.14
N ASP A 26 3.67 3.62 -21.88
CA ASP A 26 4.58 2.52 -22.22
C ASP A 26 5.83 2.50 -21.32
N ASP A 27 6.19 3.64 -20.72
CA ASP A 27 7.39 3.78 -19.91
C ASP A 27 7.20 4.70 -18.69
N LEU A 28 7.92 4.44 -17.60
CA LEU A 28 7.84 5.25 -16.38
C LEU A 28 8.40 6.67 -16.57
N SER A 29 9.34 6.89 -17.48
CA SER A 29 9.86 8.22 -17.81
C SER A 29 8.77 9.18 -18.28
N GLN A 30 7.67 8.68 -18.85
CA GLN A 30 6.51 9.49 -19.24
C GLN A 30 5.78 10.11 -18.03
N LEU A 31 6.09 9.68 -16.80
CA LEU A 31 5.57 10.26 -15.56
C LEU A 31 6.41 11.45 -15.05
N GLN A 32 7.53 11.76 -15.71
CA GLN A 32 8.45 12.82 -15.28
C GLN A 32 7.76 14.19 -15.20
N ASP A 33 6.78 14.45 -16.07
CA ASP A 33 6.03 15.70 -16.09
C ASP A 33 5.08 15.87 -14.88
N CYS A 34 4.95 14.86 -14.03
CA CYS A 34 4.15 14.85 -12.81
C CYS A 34 2.63 15.03 -13.00
N HIS A 35 2.10 15.24 -14.22
CA HIS A 35 0.67 15.47 -14.42
C HIS A 35 -0.16 14.26 -14.00
N VAL A 36 0.29 13.06 -14.37
CA VAL A 36 -0.39 11.81 -14.07
C VAL A 36 -0.48 11.59 -12.55
N PHE A 37 0.62 11.85 -11.83
CA PHE A 37 0.63 11.74 -10.37
C PHE A 37 -0.33 12.73 -9.71
N ILE A 38 -0.37 13.98 -10.18
CA ILE A 38 -1.29 14.99 -9.66
C ILE A 38 -2.75 14.58 -9.90
N ARG A 39 -3.08 14.06 -11.09
CA ARG A 39 -4.44 13.56 -11.38
C ARG A 39 -4.82 12.35 -10.52
N ILE A 40 -3.87 11.45 -10.23
CA ILE A 40 -4.10 10.33 -9.29
C ILE A 40 -4.40 10.89 -7.88
N ILE A 41 -3.66 11.90 -7.44
CA ILE A 41 -3.89 12.57 -6.14
C ILE A 41 -5.28 13.22 -6.08
N ASN A 42 -5.67 13.98 -7.12
CA ASN A 42 -7.00 14.60 -7.22
C ASN A 42 -8.10 13.53 -7.14
N LYS A 43 -7.96 12.43 -7.88
CA LYS A 43 -8.90 11.30 -7.86
C LYS A 43 -8.98 10.63 -6.47
N LEU A 44 -7.86 10.51 -5.77
CA LEU A 44 -7.79 9.91 -4.44
C LEU A 44 -8.55 10.74 -3.40
N HIS A 45 -8.43 12.06 -3.45
CA HIS A 45 -9.05 12.98 -2.50
C HIS A 45 -10.42 13.50 -2.92
N ARG A 46 -10.82 13.28 -4.19
CA ARG A 46 -12.00 13.92 -4.78
C ARG A 46 -11.92 15.46 -4.63
N SER A 47 -10.71 15.98 -4.77
CA SER A 47 -10.39 17.41 -4.68
C SER A 47 -9.84 17.91 -6.01
N GLU A 48 -10.03 19.19 -6.29
CA GLU A 48 -9.52 19.89 -7.47
C GLU A 48 -8.28 20.74 -7.15
N GLU A 49 -7.73 20.64 -5.92
CA GLU A 49 -6.52 21.38 -5.51
C GLU A 49 -5.37 21.25 -6.51
N GLY A 50 -5.17 20.04 -7.06
CA GLY A 50 -4.11 19.78 -8.02
C GLY A 50 -4.33 20.40 -9.40
N GLU A 51 -5.56 20.77 -9.79
CA GLU A 51 -5.84 21.36 -11.12
C GLU A 51 -5.11 22.69 -11.30
N SER A 52 -5.08 23.52 -10.25
CA SER A 52 -4.34 24.78 -10.23
C SER A 52 -2.82 24.61 -10.34
N VAL A 53 -2.32 23.42 -10.00
CA VAL A 53 -0.90 23.07 -9.99
C VAL A 53 -0.46 22.46 -11.33
N LEU A 54 -1.37 21.89 -12.12
CA LEU A 54 -1.04 21.29 -13.43
C LEU A 54 -0.43 22.33 -14.40
N GLU A 55 -0.91 23.56 -14.37
CA GLU A 55 -0.42 24.67 -15.19
C GLU A 55 0.91 25.28 -14.68
N GLN A 56 1.38 24.85 -13.51
CA GLN A 56 2.61 25.36 -12.92
C GLN A 56 3.86 24.66 -13.48
N PRO A 57 5.04 25.28 -13.38
CA PRO A 57 6.28 24.66 -13.83
C PRO A 57 6.59 23.35 -13.06
N LEU A 58 7.49 22.55 -13.63
CA LEU A 58 7.82 21.22 -13.09
C LEU A 58 8.28 21.24 -11.60
N PRO A 59 9.12 22.19 -11.14
CA PRO A 59 9.53 22.25 -9.74
C PRO A 59 8.35 22.42 -8.77
N GLU A 60 7.35 23.24 -9.13
CA GLU A 60 6.15 23.47 -8.32
C GLU A 60 5.27 22.22 -8.27
N ARG A 61 5.11 21.55 -9.41
CA ARG A 61 4.40 20.25 -9.49
C ARG A 61 5.07 19.18 -8.63
N ILE A 62 6.40 19.10 -8.64
CA ILE A 62 7.17 18.21 -7.76
C ILE A 62 7.00 18.60 -6.29
N SER A 63 7.02 19.89 -5.98
CA SER A 63 6.80 20.41 -4.62
C SER A 63 5.43 19.99 -4.08
N PHE A 64 4.38 20.10 -4.89
CA PHE A 64 3.04 19.65 -4.53
C PHE A 64 2.99 18.15 -4.22
N ILE A 65 3.56 17.30 -5.08
CA ILE A 65 3.61 15.84 -4.85
C ILE A 65 4.36 15.54 -3.56
N ARG A 66 5.51 16.18 -3.32
CA ARG A 66 6.29 15.96 -2.10
C ARG A 66 5.54 16.43 -0.86
N GLY A 67 4.86 17.58 -0.92
CA GLY A 67 4.02 18.10 0.16
C GLY A 67 2.88 17.14 0.50
N PHE A 68 2.21 16.60 -0.53
CA PHE A 68 1.19 15.55 -0.36
C PHE A 68 1.77 14.32 0.33
N LEU A 69 2.88 13.77 -0.19
CA LEU A 69 3.50 12.58 0.38
C LEU A 69 3.96 12.83 1.82
N GLN A 70 4.54 13.98 2.12
CA GLN A 70 4.96 14.34 3.47
C GLN A 70 3.78 14.50 4.44
N LYS A 71 2.65 15.06 3.99
CA LYS A 71 1.42 15.17 4.80
C LYS A 71 0.83 13.80 5.13
N HIS A 72 0.84 12.87 4.17
CA HIS A 72 0.10 11.60 4.29
C HIS A 72 0.96 10.40 4.67
N CYS A 73 2.28 10.47 4.52
CA CYS A 73 3.22 9.47 5.00
C CYS A 73 3.70 9.85 6.40
N LYS A 74 3.30 9.08 7.42
CA LYS A 74 3.62 9.32 8.83
C LYS A 74 5.09 9.00 9.21
N HIS A 75 6.01 8.96 8.24
CA HIS A 75 7.43 8.68 8.48
C HIS A 75 8.09 9.87 9.15
N LYS A 76 7.85 10.01 10.47
CA LYS A 76 8.11 11.21 11.26
C LYS A 76 9.59 11.52 11.55
N SER A 77 10.55 10.71 11.09
CA SER A 77 11.94 10.80 11.59
C SER A 77 13.06 10.84 10.55
N ALA A 78 12.80 10.72 9.25
CA ALA A 78 13.88 10.96 8.29
C ALA A 78 13.93 12.45 7.95
N ALA A 79 15.01 13.14 8.35
CA ALA A 79 15.34 14.47 7.84
C ALA A 79 15.44 14.51 6.29
N GLU A 80 15.46 13.33 5.67
CA GLU A 80 15.39 13.11 4.23
C GLU A 80 13.96 12.75 3.80
N SER A 81 13.39 13.60 2.96
CA SER A 81 12.17 13.32 2.21
C SER A 81 12.33 12.02 1.42
N LEU A 82 11.33 11.14 1.50
CA LEU A 82 11.33 9.81 0.87
C LEU A 82 11.53 9.85 -0.67
N VAL A 83 11.31 11.02 -1.26
CA VAL A 83 11.51 11.31 -2.68
C VAL A 83 12.32 12.60 -2.83
N SER A 84 13.48 12.48 -3.49
CA SER A 84 14.35 13.62 -3.81
C SER A 84 13.77 14.43 -4.97
N ALA A 85 13.59 15.74 -4.77
CA ALA A 85 13.15 16.65 -5.83
C ALA A 85 14.14 16.69 -7.00
N GLN A 86 15.45 16.66 -6.70
CA GLN A 86 16.50 16.69 -7.71
C GLN A 86 16.42 15.47 -8.64
N ARG A 87 16.25 14.27 -8.07
CA ARG A 87 16.14 13.02 -8.83
C ARG A 87 14.86 12.97 -9.68
N LEU A 88 13.77 13.58 -9.22
CA LEU A 88 12.55 13.73 -10.01
C LEU A 88 12.73 14.71 -11.18
N LEU A 89 13.42 15.84 -10.96
CA LEU A 89 13.75 16.79 -12.03
C LEU A 89 14.60 16.12 -13.11
N GLU A 90 15.58 15.32 -12.70
CA GLU A 90 16.44 14.53 -13.58
C GLU A 90 15.69 13.40 -14.32
N GLY A 91 14.45 13.10 -13.96
CA GLY A 91 13.66 12.03 -14.58
C GLY A 91 14.14 10.64 -14.21
N GLU A 92 14.77 10.47 -13.04
CA GLU A 92 15.25 9.17 -12.59
C GLU A 92 14.06 8.22 -12.37
N GLU A 93 13.98 7.14 -13.15
CA GLU A 93 12.90 6.14 -13.08
C GLU A 93 12.67 5.61 -11.66
N LEU A 94 13.74 5.45 -10.89
CA LEU A 94 13.65 5.00 -9.51
C LEU A 94 12.90 5.99 -8.63
N ALA A 95 13.11 7.30 -8.81
CA ALA A 95 12.40 8.33 -8.08
C ALA A 95 10.91 8.35 -8.46
N LEU A 96 10.61 8.21 -9.76
CA LEU A 96 9.24 8.10 -10.28
C LEU A 96 8.54 6.84 -9.73
N ALA A 97 9.24 5.70 -9.70
CA ALA A 97 8.74 4.45 -9.13
C ALA A 97 8.46 4.58 -7.62
N LYS A 98 9.32 5.27 -6.85
CA LYS A 98 9.06 5.55 -5.42
C LYS A 98 7.75 6.32 -5.24
N VAL A 99 7.51 7.36 -6.05
CA VAL A 99 6.23 8.12 -6.02
C VAL A 99 5.06 7.19 -6.34
N ALA A 100 5.17 6.39 -7.40
CA ALA A 100 4.12 5.45 -7.81
C ALA A 100 3.78 4.43 -6.71
N VAL A 101 4.78 3.87 -6.02
CA VAL A 101 4.59 2.94 -4.89
C VAL A 101 3.80 3.58 -3.74
N LEU A 102 4.12 4.83 -3.39
CA LEU A 102 3.44 5.52 -2.29
C LEU A 102 1.99 5.87 -2.66
N LEU A 103 1.76 6.31 -3.90
CA LEU A 103 0.42 6.57 -4.40
C LEU A 103 -0.40 5.28 -4.53
N LEU A 104 0.22 4.16 -4.93
CA LEU A 104 -0.38 2.83 -4.93
C LEU A 104 -0.83 2.45 -3.52
N TYR A 105 0.06 2.58 -2.53
CA TYR A 105 -0.26 2.32 -1.13
C TYR A 105 -1.44 3.17 -0.66
N HIS A 106 -1.42 4.47 -0.91
CA HIS A 106 -2.50 5.36 -0.50
C HIS A 106 -3.82 5.07 -1.21
N THR A 107 -3.78 4.73 -2.50
CA THR A 107 -4.95 4.29 -3.27
C THR A 107 -5.54 3.00 -2.68
N SER A 108 -4.71 2.02 -2.36
CA SER A 108 -5.16 0.76 -1.74
C SER A 108 -5.83 1.00 -0.38
N MET A 109 -5.31 1.94 0.41
CA MET A 109 -5.87 2.30 1.72
C MET A 109 -7.22 3.02 1.60
N SER A 110 -7.47 3.70 0.48
CA SER A 110 -8.75 4.40 0.22
C SER A 110 -9.76 3.55 -0.57
N CYS A 111 -9.29 2.50 -1.26
CA CYS A 111 -10.09 1.62 -2.09
C CYS A 111 -11.21 0.93 -1.28
N ARG A 112 -12.43 0.90 -1.82
CA ARG A 112 -13.59 0.35 -1.10
C ARG A 112 -13.63 -1.18 -1.15
N SER A 113 -13.18 -1.79 -2.25
CA SER A 113 -13.34 -3.23 -2.49
C SER A 113 -12.05 -3.89 -3.04
N PRO A 114 -11.69 -5.11 -2.61
CA PRO A 114 -10.60 -5.86 -3.23
C PRO A 114 -10.85 -6.19 -4.71
N GLY A 115 -12.11 -6.14 -5.17
CA GLY A 115 -12.50 -6.48 -6.53
C GLY A 115 -11.95 -5.52 -7.59
N ASP A 116 -11.65 -4.28 -7.19
CA ASP A 116 -11.09 -3.24 -8.07
C ASP A 116 -9.72 -3.66 -8.65
N TRP A 117 -9.05 -4.64 -8.03
CA TRP A 117 -7.74 -5.16 -8.46
C TRP A 117 -7.82 -6.38 -9.38
N ASN A 118 -9.02 -6.93 -9.60
CA ASN A 118 -9.23 -8.09 -10.47
C ASN A 118 -9.08 -7.75 -11.96
N GLU A 119 -9.03 -6.47 -12.33
CA GLU A 119 -8.76 -6.02 -13.70
C GLU A 119 -7.33 -6.33 -14.16
N PHE A 120 -6.39 -6.48 -13.22
CA PHE A 120 -5.00 -6.79 -13.53
C PHE A 120 -4.78 -8.29 -13.72
N ASP A 121 -3.84 -8.66 -14.60
CA ASP A 121 -3.41 -10.05 -14.73
C ASP A 121 -2.74 -10.56 -13.45
N TYR A 122 -2.78 -11.88 -13.26
CA TYR A 122 -2.29 -12.50 -12.03
C TYR A 122 -0.83 -12.14 -11.72
N LYS A 123 0.04 -12.06 -12.73
CA LYS A 123 1.46 -11.74 -12.54
C LYS A 123 1.64 -10.29 -12.05
N THR A 124 0.91 -9.34 -12.63
CA THR A 124 0.87 -7.95 -12.13
C THR A 124 0.33 -7.89 -10.71
N GLN A 125 -0.75 -8.63 -10.40
CA GLN A 125 -1.28 -8.69 -9.03
C GLN A 125 -0.26 -9.21 -8.02
N VAL A 126 0.53 -10.25 -8.37
CA VAL A 126 1.59 -10.78 -7.50
C VAL A 126 2.65 -9.71 -7.22
N GLU A 127 3.12 -9.00 -8.25
CA GLU A 127 4.12 -7.95 -8.08
C GLU A 127 3.58 -6.77 -7.27
N LEU A 128 2.36 -6.30 -7.57
CA LEU A 128 1.70 -5.23 -6.80
C LEU A 128 1.46 -5.63 -5.34
N ALA A 129 1.04 -6.87 -5.10
CA ALA A 129 0.85 -7.40 -3.75
C ALA A 129 2.18 -7.46 -2.99
N SER A 130 3.28 -7.85 -3.67
CA SER A 130 4.62 -7.85 -3.09
C SER A 130 5.09 -6.44 -2.71
N ILE A 131 4.83 -5.45 -3.57
CA ILE A 131 5.14 -4.04 -3.33
C ILE A 131 4.33 -3.53 -2.13
N LEU A 132 3.02 -3.78 -2.12
CA LEU A 132 2.15 -3.30 -1.06
C LEU A 132 2.51 -3.93 0.29
N LYS A 133 2.76 -5.25 0.31
CA LYS A 133 3.24 -5.96 1.48
C LYS A 133 4.56 -5.41 1.99
N PHE A 134 5.50 -5.13 1.09
CA PHE A 134 6.77 -4.52 1.45
C PHE A 134 6.59 -3.16 2.15
N VAL A 135 5.72 -2.29 1.62
CA VAL A 135 5.41 -0.99 2.23
C VAL A 135 4.77 -1.18 3.61
N LEU A 136 3.90 -2.18 3.77
CA LEU A 136 3.30 -2.49 5.06
C LEU A 136 4.36 -2.93 6.08
N ASP A 137 5.27 -3.81 5.69
CA ASP A 137 6.26 -4.41 6.60
C ASP A 137 7.37 -3.42 7.00
N ASN A 138 7.64 -2.40 6.17
CA ASN A 138 8.76 -1.47 6.36
C ASN A 138 8.33 -0.02 6.66
N GLU A 139 7.14 0.21 7.20
CA GLU A 139 6.60 1.57 7.42
C GLU A 139 7.56 2.49 8.19
N GLU A 140 8.25 2.02 9.22
CA GLU A 140 9.13 2.89 10.04
C GLU A 140 10.48 3.20 9.38
N SER A 141 10.89 2.43 8.36
CA SER A 141 12.22 2.50 7.73
C SER A 141 12.15 2.45 6.20
N LEU A 142 11.06 2.97 5.63
CA LEU A 142 10.73 2.78 4.22
C LEU A 142 11.76 3.41 3.27
N ASN A 143 12.39 4.53 3.64
CA ASN A 143 13.31 5.26 2.76
C ASN A 143 14.49 4.40 2.27
N GLU A 144 15.26 3.83 3.19
CA GLU A 144 16.46 3.03 2.88
C GLU A 144 16.10 1.70 2.22
N ASN A 145 15.03 1.06 2.70
CA ASN A 145 14.66 -0.28 2.24
C ASN A 145 13.95 -0.25 0.89
N LEU A 146 13.19 0.81 0.57
CA LEU A 146 12.41 0.87 -0.68
C LEU A 146 13.30 0.94 -1.92
N GLU A 147 14.41 1.68 -1.85
CA GLU A 147 15.37 1.74 -2.95
C GLU A 147 15.98 0.37 -3.23
N MET A 148 16.49 -0.29 -2.19
CA MET A 148 17.02 -1.64 -2.30
C MET A 148 15.98 -2.63 -2.77
N PHE A 149 14.74 -2.52 -2.27
CA PHE A 149 13.63 -3.35 -2.71
C PHE A 149 13.36 -3.11 -4.18
N LEU A 150 13.19 -1.88 -4.67
CA LEU A 150 12.88 -1.61 -6.07
C LEU A 150 13.98 -2.08 -7.04
N GLN A 151 15.25 -2.01 -6.63
CA GLN A 151 16.41 -2.41 -7.44
C GLN A 151 16.71 -3.92 -7.38
N ARG A 152 16.52 -4.58 -6.23
CA ARG A 152 16.83 -6.01 -6.04
C ARG A 152 15.57 -6.85 -5.92
N LYS A 153 15.59 -8.06 -6.46
CA LYS A 153 14.61 -9.07 -6.05
C LYS A 153 14.90 -9.40 -4.58
N ALA A 154 13.94 -9.14 -3.69
CA ALA A 154 14.12 -9.46 -2.28
C ALA A 154 14.43 -10.96 -2.17
N PRO A 155 15.44 -11.39 -1.39
CA PRO A 155 15.49 -12.77 -0.96
C PRO A 155 14.19 -13.00 -0.19
N LEU A 156 13.37 -13.93 -0.67
CA LEU A 156 12.28 -14.48 0.12
C LEU A 156 12.90 -14.88 1.46
N SER A 157 12.42 -14.33 2.57
CA SER A 157 12.82 -14.78 3.91
C SER A 157 12.52 -16.27 4.01
N SER A 158 13.51 -17.11 3.73
CA SER A 158 13.46 -18.54 3.92
C SER A 158 13.69 -18.82 5.39
N SER A 159 12.61 -18.91 6.17
CA SER A 159 12.63 -19.57 7.46
C SER A 159 12.80 -21.08 7.21
N SER A 160 14.05 -21.54 7.08
CA SER A 160 14.38 -22.97 7.09
C SER A 160 15.86 -23.20 7.44
N THR A 161 16.08 -23.46 8.73
CA THR A 161 17.02 -24.45 9.30
C THR A 161 18.49 -24.45 8.88
N SER A 162 19.36 -24.00 9.80
CA SER A 162 20.62 -24.71 10.13
C SER A 162 21.25 -24.13 11.40
N GLY A 163 21.03 -24.79 12.54
CA GLY A 163 21.77 -24.60 13.78
C GLY A 163 22.26 -25.95 14.26
N SER A 164 23.49 -26.30 13.88
CA SER A 164 24.25 -27.43 14.42
C SER A 164 24.92 -26.97 15.72
N SER A 165 24.64 -27.62 16.86
CA SER A 165 25.56 -27.58 17.99
C SER A 165 25.60 -28.91 18.71
N SER A 166 26.83 -29.26 19.08
CA SER A 166 27.37 -30.56 19.45
C SER A 166 26.93 -31.08 20.82
N GLU A 167 27.19 -32.38 21.00
CA GLU A 167 26.76 -33.32 22.04
C GLU A 167 27.31 -33.05 23.46
N GLU A 168 26.49 -33.31 24.49
CA GLU A 168 26.93 -33.77 25.81
C GLU A 168 25.93 -34.81 26.40
N HIS A 169 26.47 -35.73 27.18
CA HIS A 169 26.06 -37.11 27.47
C HIS A 169 24.75 -37.37 28.26
N SER A 170 24.18 -38.58 28.04
CA SER A 170 23.02 -39.35 28.61
C SER A 170 22.80 -39.36 30.15
N PRO A 171 21.80 -40.06 30.80
CA PRO A 171 20.79 -41.03 30.29
C PRO A 171 19.32 -41.00 30.87
N LEU A 172 18.42 -41.69 30.14
CA LEU A 172 17.29 -42.54 30.59
C LEU A 172 16.21 -41.95 31.53
N LEU A 173 15.07 -41.53 30.93
CA LEU A 173 13.73 -41.87 31.46
C LEU A 173 12.73 -42.04 30.30
N SER A 174 12.28 -43.27 30.11
CA SER A 174 11.19 -43.68 29.24
C SER A 174 9.83 -43.17 29.75
N LEU A 175 9.16 -42.29 28.99
CA LEU A 175 7.76 -41.86 29.17
C LEU A 175 7.10 -41.68 27.77
N PRO A 176 5.77 -41.80 27.63
CA PRO A 176 5.15 -42.60 26.59
C PRO A 176 4.69 -41.72 25.42
N HIS A 177 4.52 -42.36 24.26
CA HIS A 177 3.66 -41.98 23.13
C HIS A 177 3.36 -40.48 22.97
N LYS A 178 4.03 -39.87 21.99
CA LYS A 178 3.70 -38.59 21.35
C LYS A 178 2.21 -38.27 21.46
N ARG A 179 1.84 -37.35 22.35
CA ARG A 179 0.63 -36.56 22.16
C ARG A 179 0.92 -35.64 20.99
N GLU A 180 0.57 -36.11 19.79
CA GLU A 180 0.39 -35.24 18.64
C GLU A 180 -0.70 -34.24 19.03
N VAL A 181 -0.30 -33.00 19.33
CA VAL A 181 -1.25 -31.90 19.43
C VAL A 181 -1.70 -31.64 18.00
N ARG A 182 -2.79 -32.31 17.59
CA ARG A 182 -3.51 -31.91 16.39
C ARG A 182 -4.16 -30.57 16.69
N PHE A 183 -3.58 -29.52 16.14
CA PHE A 183 -4.29 -28.25 16.07
C PHE A 183 -5.58 -28.50 15.30
N LEU A 184 -6.71 -28.26 15.96
CA LEU A 184 -7.98 -28.15 15.24
C LEU A 184 -7.81 -26.99 14.27
N GLU A 185 -8.01 -27.25 12.98
CA GLU A 185 -8.09 -26.21 11.98
C GLU A 185 -9.21 -25.25 12.39
N LEU A 186 -8.84 -24.05 12.84
CA LEU A 186 -9.81 -23.04 13.23
C LEU A 186 -10.57 -22.63 11.98
N GLN A 187 -11.81 -23.11 11.86
CA GLN A 187 -12.74 -22.67 10.84
C GLN A 187 -12.83 -21.14 10.90
N LYS A 188 -12.51 -20.50 9.77
CA LYS A 188 -12.56 -19.05 9.59
C LYS A 188 -14.02 -18.61 9.76
N ILE A 189 -14.40 -18.18 10.96
CA ILE A 189 -15.72 -17.63 11.23
C ILE A 189 -15.76 -16.23 10.63
N ALA A 190 -16.08 -16.13 9.35
CA ALA A 190 -16.40 -14.87 8.71
C ALA A 190 -17.79 -14.44 9.18
N SER A 191 -17.84 -13.42 10.04
CA SER A 191 -19.06 -12.63 10.24
C SER A 191 -19.29 -11.80 8.98
N SER A 192 -19.99 -12.38 8.01
CA SER A 192 -20.69 -11.61 6.97
C SER A 192 -21.96 -12.37 6.60
N SER A 193 -23.07 -11.88 7.14
CA SER A 193 -24.42 -12.31 6.82
C SER A 193 -24.81 -11.81 5.42
N SER A 194 -25.02 -12.73 4.49
CA SER A 194 -26.05 -12.64 3.44
C SER A 194 -26.12 -13.96 2.64
N SER A 195 -27.13 -14.77 2.98
CA SER A 195 -27.97 -15.66 2.12
C SER A 195 -27.26 -16.37 0.93
N SER A 196 -27.19 -17.71 0.83
CA SER A 196 -28.27 -18.70 1.04
C SER A 196 -27.71 -20.12 1.18
N SER A 197 -28.44 -20.92 1.97
CA SER A 197 -28.49 -22.39 2.09
C SER A 197 -27.84 -23.24 0.97
N SER A 198 -26.92 -24.12 1.36
CA SER A 198 -27.20 -25.57 1.49
C SER A 198 -25.93 -26.36 1.80
N SER A 199 -25.97 -27.15 2.87
CA SER A 199 -25.05 -28.23 3.14
C SER A 199 -24.96 -29.19 1.96
N THR A 200 -23.74 -29.46 1.47
CA THR A 200 -23.17 -30.79 1.17
C THR A 200 -21.89 -30.58 0.38
N ASN A 201 -20.94 -31.50 0.61
CA ASN A 201 -19.61 -31.58 0.02
C ASN A 201 -19.56 -31.17 -1.46
N ASN A 202 -19.01 -29.99 -1.73
CA ASN A 202 -18.34 -29.69 -2.99
C ASN A 202 -17.25 -28.67 -2.67
N VAL A 203 -16.01 -29.17 -2.58
CA VAL A 203 -14.80 -28.35 -2.75
C VAL A 203 -14.78 -27.95 -4.23
N LEU A 204 -15.70 -27.08 -4.63
CA LEU A 204 -15.44 -26.22 -5.76
C LEU A 204 -14.29 -25.34 -5.30
N PRO A 205 -13.10 -25.40 -5.94
CA PRO A 205 -12.12 -24.36 -5.70
C PRO A 205 -12.83 -23.06 -6.03
N GLY A 206 -13.10 -22.25 -5.00
CA GLY A 206 -13.52 -20.87 -5.23
C GLY A 206 -12.53 -20.23 -6.22
N PRO A 207 -12.95 -19.18 -6.93
CA PRO A 207 -12.03 -18.47 -7.82
C PRO A 207 -10.70 -18.23 -7.08
N PRO A 208 -9.54 -18.49 -7.74
CA PRO A 208 -8.25 -18.41 -7.07
C PRO A 208 -8.16 -17.06 -6.35
N SER A 209 -7.72 -17.09 -5.09
CA SER A 209 -7.63 -15.87 -4.30
C SER A 209 -6.74 -14.86 -5.03
N SER A 210 -7.22 -13.62 -5.16
CA SER A 210 -6.44 -12.53 -5.72
C SER A 210 -5.27 -12.23 -4.79
N PRO A 211 -4.00 -12.23 -5.26
CA PRO A 211 -2.85 -11.89 -4.42
C PRO A 211 -3.00 -10.52 -3.74
N MET A 212 -3.62 -9.55 -4.42
CA MET A 212 -3.90 -8.25 -3.84
C MET A 212 -5.01 -8.34 -2.79
N GLY A 213 -6.06 -9.10 -3.07
CA GLY A 213 -7.11 -9.40 -2.11
C GLY A 213 -6.57 -10.04 -0.82
N ASP A 214 -5.64 -10.98 -0.94
CA ASP A 214 -5.01 -11.64 0.20
C ASP A 214 -4.24 -10.65 1.09
N VAL A 215 -3.46 -9.73 0.49
CA VAL A 215 -2.77 -8.67 1.25
C VAL A 215 -3.75 -7.71 1.90
N MET A 216 -4.79 -7.28 1.19
CA MET A 216 -5.80 -6.34 1.70
C MET A 216 -6.67 -6.94 2.82
N GLN A 217 -6.82 -8.26 2.86
CA GLN A 217 -7.55 -8.98 3.91
C GLN A 217 -6.68 -9.31 5.13
N THR A 218 -5.38 -8.98 5.11
CA THR A 218 -4.55 -9.15 6.31
C THR A 218 -5.03 -8.25 7.45
N PRO A 219 -5.01 -8.74 8.71
CA PRO A 219 -5.38 -7.93 9.87
C PRO A 219 -4.57 -6.63 9.97
N GLN A 220 -3.29 -6.66 9.58
CA GLN A 220 -2.41 -5.50 9.55
C GLN A 220 -2.92 -4.43 8.57
N PHE A 221 -3.25 -4.82 7.34
CA PHE A 221 -3.79 -3.88 6.35
C PHE A 221 -5.13 -3.29 6.81
N GLN A 222 -6.05 -4.15 7.26
CA GLN A 222 -7.37 -3.70 7.73
C GLN A 222 -7.28 -2.76 8.92
N LEU A 223 -6.45 -3.08 9.92
CA LEU A 223 -6.24 -2.22 11.08
C LEU A 223 -5.64 -0.86 10.68
N ARG A 224 -4.69 -0.83 9.74
CA ARG A 224 -4.09 0.42 9.26
C ARG A 224 -5.10 1.27 8.49
N ARG A 225 -5.88 0.65 7.62
CA ARG A 225 -6.96 1.31 6.89
C ARG A 225 -7.98 1.94 7.85
N LEU A 226 -8.43 1.19 8.86
CA LEU A 226 -9.34 1.69 9.89
C LEU A 226 -8.74 2.84 10.69
N LYS A 227 -7.46 2.73 11.10
CA LYS A 227 -6.75 3.83 11.79
C LYS A 227 -6.66 5.09 10.93
N LYS A 228 -6.45 4.95 9.62
CA LYS A 228 -6.41 6.09 8.68
C LYS A 228 -7.79 6.74 8.55
N GLN A 229 -8.85 5.95 8.40
CA GLN A 229 -10.24 6.45 8.36
C GLN A 229 -10.63 7.16 9.66
N LEU A 230 -10.28 6.59 10.82
CA LEU A 230 -10.56 7.20 12.11
C LEU A 230 -9.81 8.52 12.31
N ALA A 231 -8.59 8.65 11.79
CA ALA A 231 -7.83 9.90 11.84
C ALA A 231 -8.49 10.99 10.99
N LEU A 232 -8.94 10.65 9.78
CA LEU A 232 -9.67 11.59 8.91
C LEU A 232 -11.00 12.04 9.54
N GLU A 233 -11.74 11.12 10.16
CA GLU A 233 -13.00 11.46 10.83
C GLU A 233 -12.79 12.41 12.01
N ARG A 234 -11.67 12.27 12.74
CA ARG A 234 -11.30 13.19 13.82
C ARG A 234 -10.97 14.58 13.28
N GLU A 235 -10.17 14.66 12.21
CA GLU A 235 -9.83 15.93 11.55
C GLU A 235 -11.10 16.65 11.07
N ASN A 236 -12.01 15.94 10.40
CA ASN A 236 -13.30 16.48 9.95
C ASN A 236 -14.16 17.00 11.11
N ARG A 237 -14.21 16.26 12.23
CA ARG A 237 -14.92 16.72 13.43
C ARG A 237 -14.29 17.99 14.01
N ASP A 238 -12.98 18.02 14.12
CA ASP A 238 -12.26 19.17 14.70
C ASP A 238 -12.42 20.42 13.82
N GLU A 239 -12.48 20.27 12.48
CA GLU A 239 -12.82 21.34 11.53
C GLU A 239 -14.26 21.85 11.72
N LEU A 240 -15.25 20.96 11.82
CA LEU A 240 -16.64 21.33 12.09
C LEU A 240 -16.83 22.02 13.45
N GLU A 241 -16.08 21.60 14.48
CA GLU A 241 -16.08 22.26 15.79
C GLU A 241 -15.55 23.70 15.70
N LEU A 242 -14.54 23.94 14.85
CA LEU A 242 -13.98 25.27 14.59
C LEU A 242 -14.98 26.16 13.85
N GLU A 243 -15.60 25.66 12.77
CA GLU A 243 -16.64 26.39 12.02
C GLU A 243 -17.84 26.76 12.92
N LEU A 244 -18.27 25.84 13.79
CA LEU A 244 -19.33 26.09 14.76
C LEU A 244 -18.94 27.17 15.78
N ALA A 245 -17.69 27.18 16.25
CA ALA A 245 -17.20 28.20 17.16
C ALA A 245 -17.17 29.59 16.48
N GLU A 246 -16.72 29.66 15.24
CA GLU A 246 -16.71 30.88 14.44
C GLU A 246 -18.13 31.40 14.17
N HIS A 247 -19.06 30.51 13.79
CA HIS A 247 -20.45 30.90 13.55
C HIS A 247 -21.15 31.39 14.83
N ARG A 248 -20.89 30.76 15.98
CA ARG A 248 -21.38 31.24 17.29
C ARG A 248 -20.85 32.63 17.61
N LYS A 249 -19.55 32.88 17.38
CA LYS A 249 -18.94 34.19 17.57
C LYS A 249 -19.62 35.26 16.69
N LEU A 250 -19.87 34.95 15.42
CA LEU A 250 -20.51 35.87 14.48
C LEU A 250 -21.96 36.21 14.88
N ILE A 251 -22.70 35.26 15.46
CA ILE A 251 -24.05 35.52 16.00
C ILE A 251 -23.97 36.44 17.23
N THR A 252 -23.00 36.24 18.12
CA THR A 252 -22.87 37.05 19.34
C THR A 252 -22.33 38.46 19.10
N GLU A 253 -21.70 38.71 17.95
CA GLU A 253 -21.21 40.03 17.53
C GLU A 253 -22.27 40.86 16.75
N LYS A 254 -23.49 40.32 16.59
CA LYS A 254 -24.62 40.96 15.90
C LYS A 254 -25.72 41.38 16.86
#